data_AF-A0A4Q3JN54-F1
#
_entry.id   AF-A0A4Q3JN54-F1
#
_cell.length_a   1.000
_cell.length_b   1.000
_cell.length_c   1.000
_cell.angle_alpha   90.00
_cell.angle_beta   90.00
_cell.angle_gamma   90.00
#
_symmetry.space_group_name_H-M   'P 1'
#
loop_
_entity.id
_entity.type
_entity.pdbx_description
1 polymer ?
#
loop_
_entity_poly.entity_id
_entity_poly.type
_entity_poly.pdbx_seq_one_letter_code
_entity_poly.pdbx_strand_id
1 'polypeptide(L)'
;MKLLCLAQVLGQCTGDQAVDLLIDILGSEVAEAQQAAGDALTEMAFARFKEVALGIERALGRLEPESAARSELPFVLLEVGGAEPGGVAKLLEKMLQQQDAEAVEAAIEACAELGDGSLVDALKALEKDTRRVELEDDAGETETVAIGQLASEACSILQGG
;
A
#
# COMPACT_ATOMS: atom_id res chain seq x y z
N MET A 1 -15.03 -2.75 -18.15
CA MET A 1 -15.98 -3.88 -18.05
C MET A 1 -15.37 -5.27 -17.88
N LYS A 2 -14.53 -5.80 -18.78
CA LYS A 2 -14.03 -7.19 -18.66
C LYS A 2 -13.19 -7.44 -17.40
N LEU A 3 -12.28 -6.51 -17.06
CA LEU A 3 -11.44 -6.61 -15.86
C LEU A 3 -12.23 -6.45 -14.57
N LEU A 4 -13.22 -5.55 -14.53
CA LEU A 4 -14.16 -5.42 -13.41
C LEU A 4 -14.85 -6.75 -13.09
N CYS A 5 -15.44 -7.40 -14.10
CA CYS A 5 -16.08 -8.70 -13.89
C CYS A 5 -15.09 -9.77 -13.43
N LEU A 6 -13.84 -9.72 -13.92
CA LEU A 6 -12.80 -10.66 -13.52
C LEU A 6 -12.42 -10.45 -12.04
N ALA A 7 -12.21 -9.21 -11.59
CA ALA A 7 -11.92 -8.89 -10.19
C ALA A 7 -13.02 -9.41 -9.26
N GLN A 8 -14.29 -9.17 -9.61
CA GLN A 8 -15.44 -9.64 -8.84
C GLN A 8 -15.50 -11.17 -8.73
N VAL A 9 -15.18 -11.90 -9.80
CA VAL A 9 -15.15 -13.37 -9.78
C VAL A 9 -13.95 -13.88 -8.99
N LEU A 10 -12.79 -13.25 -9.12
CA LEU A 10 -11.57 -13.63 -8.40
C LEU A 10 -11.70 -13.40 -6.89
N GLY A 11 -12.41 -12.36 -6.44
CA GLY A 11 -12.69 -12.13 -5.02
C GLY A 11 -13.48 -13.26 -4.34
N GLN A 12 -14.25 -14.03 -5.13
CA GLN A 12 -14.98 -15.21 -4.63
C GLN A 12 -14.12 -16.49 -4.65
N CYS A 13 -12.92 -16.43 -5.21
CA CYS A 13 -12.03 -17.57 -5.32
C CYS A 13 -11.12 -17.69 -4.08
N THR A 14 -10.48 -18.85 -3.99
CA THR A 14 -9.49 -19.15 -2.96
C THR A 14 -8.18 -19.55 -3.60
N GLY A 15 -7.06 -19.20 -2.98
CA GLY A 15 -5.74 -19.60 -3.41
C GLY A 15 -4.86 -18.42 -3.80
N ASP A 16 -3.56 -18.72 -3.83
CA ASP A 16 -2.48 -17.82 -4.21
C ASP A 16 -2.69 -17.14 -5.56
N GLN A 17 -3.15 -17.87 -6.57
CA GLN A 17 -3.39 -17.32 -7.92
C GLN A 17 -4.49 -16.27 -7.95
N ALA A 18 -5.54 -16.41 -7.14
CA ALA A 18 -6.62 -15.44 -7.10
C ALA A 18 -6.11 -14.11 -6.52
N VAL A 19 -5.35 -14.17 -5.43
CA VAL A 19 -4.68 -13.01 -4.83
C VAL A 19 -3.71 -12.37 -5.82
N ASP A 20 -2.85 -13.16 -6.46
CA ASP A 20 -1.82 -12.63 -7.36
C ASP A 20 -2.44 -11.91 -8.56
N LEU A 21 -3.51 -12.46 -9.14
CA LEU A 21 -4.26 -11.82 -10.24
C LEU A 21 -5.03 -10.59 -9.80
N LEU A 22 -5.59 -10.58 -8.59
CA LEU A 22 -6.23 -9.38 -8.06
C LEU A 22 -5.21 -8.25 -7.86
N ILE A 23 -4.01 -8.55 -7.38
CA ILE A 23 -2.93 -7.57 -7.28
C ILE A 23 -2.50 -7.07 -8.67
N ASP A 24 -2.48 -7.93 -9.70
CA ASP A 24 -2.23 -7.48 -11.07
C ASP A 24 -3.32 -6.53 -11.58
N ILE A 25 -4.58 -6.79 -11.24
CA ILE A 25 -5.70 -5.91 -11.61
C ILE A 25 -5.69 -4.62 -10.80
N LEU A 26 -5.20 -4.64 -9.56
CA LEU A 26 -5.04 -3.44 -8.73
C LEU A 26 -4.11 -2.41 -9.40
N GLY A 27 -3.16 -2.86 -10.23
CA GLY A 27 -2.28 -1.99 -11.02
C GLY A 27 -2.86 -1.53 -12.36
N SER A 28 -4.16 -1.74 -12.62
CA SER A 28 -4.82 -1.39 -13.88
C SER A 28 -5.18 0.09 -13.95
N GLU A 29 -4.94 0.75 -15.09
CA GLU A 29 -5.40 2.13 -15.37
C GLU A 29 -6.94 2.28 -15.46
N VAL A 30 -7.67 1.15 -15.54
CA VAL A 30 -9.14 1.15 -15.49
C VAL A 30 -9.60 1.29 -14.04
N ALA A 31 -9.95 2.52 -13.64
CA ALA A 31 -10.35 2.88 -12.27
C ALA A 31 -11.38 1.93 -11.65
N GLU A 32 -12.43 1.54 -12.37
CA GLU A 32 -13.44 0.64 -11.80
C GLU A 32 -12.91 -0.78 -11.56
N ALA A 33 -11.90 -1.21 -12.32
CA ALA A 33 -11.28 -2.52 -12.13
C ALA A 33 -10.27 -2.49 -10.97
N GLN A 34 -9.49 -1.42 -10.86
CA GLN A 34 -8.59 -1.17 -9.73
C GLN A 34 -9.38 -1.15 -8.42
N GLN A 35 -10.42 -0.33 -8.33
CA GLN A 35 -11.29 -0.26 -7.14
C GLN A 35 -11.85 -1.64 -6.78
N ALA A 36 -12.43 -2.35 -7.74
CA ALA A 36 -13.02 -3.66 -7.48
C ALA A 36 -11.98 -4.70 -7.04
N ALA A 37 -10.73 -4.59 -7.50
CA ALA A 37 -9.65 -5.45 -7.04
C ALA A 37 -9.21 -5.10 -5.61
N GLY A 38 -9.12 -3.80 -5.29
CA GLY A 38 -8.86 -3.31 -3.93
C GLY A 38 -9.91 -3.81 -2.94
N ASP A 39 -11.19 -3.58 -3.24
CA ASP A 39 -12.32 -4.05 -2.42
C ASP A 39 -12.26 -5.57 -2.20
N ALA A 40 -12.03 -6.34 -3.26
CA ALA A 40 -11.93 -7.79 -3.17
C ALA A 40 -10.73 -8.25 -2.32
N LEU A 41 -9.56 -7.62 -2.47
CA LEU A 41 -8.38 -7.92 -1.66
C LEU A 41 -8.61 -7.58 -0.18
N THR A 42 -9.27 -6.46 0.11
CA THR A 42 -9.64 -6.05 1.47
C THR A 42 -10.60 -7.04 2.11
N GLU A 43 -11.67 -7.43 1.42
CA GLU A 43 -12.60 -8.47 1.90
C GLU A 43 -11.89 -9.81 2.14
N MET A 44 -11.02 -10.22 1.20
CA MET A 44 -10.20 -11.42 1.37
C MET A 44 -9.25 -11.32 2.56
N ALA A 45 -8.67 -10.15 2.81
CA ALA A 45 -7.74 -9.92 3.91
C ALA A 45 -8.47 -9.96 5.27
N PHE A 46 -9.67 -9.39 5.38
CA PHE A 46 -10.50 -9.54 6.58
C PHE A 46 -10.83 -11.00 6.91
N ALA A 47 -11.05 -11.84 5.88
CA ALA A 47 -11.36 -13.25 6.09
C ALA A 47 -10.10 -14.12 6.28
N ARG A 48 -9.02 -13.82 5.56
CA ARG A 48 -7.86 -14.69 5.32
C ARG A 48 -6.57 -13.88 5.14
N PHE A 49 -6.27 -12.99 6.09
CA PHE A 49 -5.12 -12.07 6.02
C PHE A 49 -3.81 -12.74 5.59
N LYS A 50 -3.49 -13.92 6.16
CA LYS A 50 -2.25 -14.64 5.81
C LYS A 50 -2.14 -14.97 4.32
N GLU A 51 -3.24 -15.27 3.64
CA GLU A 51 -3.26 -15.58 2.21
C GLU A 51 -2.92 -14.33 1.38
N VAL A 52 -3.53 -13.20 1.73
CA VAL A 52 -3.28 -11.90 1.09
C VAL A 52 -1.87 -11.40 1.38
N ALA A 53 -1.42 -11.47 2.65
CA ALA A 53 -0.08 -11.08 3.06
C ALA A 53 1.01 -11.81 2.26
N LEU A 54 0.88 -13.13 2.08
CA LEU A 54 1.82 -13.90 1.26
C LEU A 54 1.77 -13.51 -0.23
N GLY A 55 0.59 -13.15 -0.75
CA GLY A 55 0.45 -12.62 -2.11
C GLY A 55 1.14 -11.26 -2.29
N ILE A 56 0.99 -10.37 -1.31
CA ILE A 56 1.68 -9.08 -1.27
C ILE A 56 3.20 -9.29 -1.24
N GLU A 57 3.71 -10.18 -0.40
CA GLU A 57 5.15 -10.49 -0.38
C GLU A 57 5.67 -11.00 -1.73
N ARG A 58 4.91 -11.86 -2.42
CA ARG A 58 5.25 -12.31 -3.78
C ARG A 58 5.19 -11.15 -4.77
N ALA A 59 4.17 -10.29 -4.67
CA ALA A 59 3.96 -9.14 -5.53
C ALA A 59 5.12 -8.15 -5.44
N LEU A 60 5.57 -7.79 -4.24
CA LEU A 60 6.70 -6.88 -4.04
C LEU A 60 8.00 -7.38 -4.71
N GLY A 61 8.17 -8.70 -4.82
CA GLY A 61 9.32 -9.31 -5.51
C GLY A 61 9.19 -9.43 -7.03
N ARG A 62 7.99 -9.26 -7.61
CA ARG A 62 7.75 -9.50 -9.05
C ARG A 62 7.20 -8.30 -9.82
N LEU A 63 6.51 -7.36 -9.15
CA LEU A 63 5.94 -6.19 -9.81
C LEU A 63 7.08 -5.29 -10.30
N GLU A 64 6.91 -4.66 -11.46
CA GLU A 64 7.82 -3.61 -11.89
C GLU A 64 7.73 -2.41 -10.91
N PRO A 65 8.82 -1.65 -10.68
CA PRO A 65 8.83 -0.53 -9.75
C PRO A 65 7.70 0.48 -9.98
N GLU A 66 7.36 0.76 -11.24
CA GLU A 66 6.36 1.75 -11.65
C GLU A 66 4.92 1.20 -11.68
N SER A 67 4.71 -0.02 -11.18
CA SER A 67 3.37 -0.59 -11.12
C SER A 67 2.51 0.14 -10.09
N ALA A 68 1.39 0.72 -10.53
CA ALA A 68 0.42 1.40 -9.66
C ALA A 68 -0.04 0.53 -8.47
N ALA A 69 -0.06 -0.81 -8.63
CA ALA A 69 -0.37 -1.72 -7.54
C ALA A 69 0.55 -1.52 -6.31
N ARG A 70 1.80 -1.11 -6.49
CA ARG A 70 2.73 -0.87 -5.39
C ARG A 70 2.29 0.30 -4.50
N SER A 71 1.71 1.34 -5.08
CA SER A 71 1.19 2.52 -4.36
C SER A 71 -0.22 2.27 -3.80
N GLU A 72 -0.99 1.36 -4.39
CA GLU A 72 -2.34 1.00 -3.90
C GLU A 72 -2.33 0.02 -2.71
N LEU A 73 -1.36 -0.91 -2.69
CA LEU A 73 -1.29 -1.95 -1.67
C LEU A 73 -1.21 -1.44 -0.21
N PRO A 74 -0.50 -0.33 0.11
CA PRO A 74 -0.55 0.28 1.43
C PRO A 74 -1.97 0.61 1.92
N PHE A 75 -2.84 1.12 1.05
CA PHE A 75 -4.22 1.48 1.42
C PHE A 75 -5.10 0.24 1.64
N VAL A 76 -4.92 -0.82 0.85
CA VAL A 76 -5.57 -2.12 1.12
C VAL A 76 -5.18 -2.66 2.50
N LEU A 77 -3.91 -2.50 2.89
CA LEU A 77 -3.43 -2.93 4.20
C LEU A 77 -3.97 -2.08 5.33
N LEU A 78 -4.08 -0.77 5.12
CA LEU A 78 -4.62 0.18 6.09
C LEU A 78 -6.07 -0.16 6.48
N GLU A 79 -6.91 -0.47 5.49
CA GLU A 79 -8.31 -0.87 5.71
C GLU A 79 -8.46 -2.07 6.66
N VAL A 80 -7.49 -2.99 6.67
CA VAL A 80 -7.48 -4.17 7.56
C VAL A 80 -6.58 -4.01 8.79
N GLY A 81 -5.93 -2.85 8.95
CA GLY A 81 -4.98 -2.54 10.01
C GLY A 81 -5.56 -2.70 11.41
N GLY A 82 -6.85 -2.42 11.60
CA GLY A 82 -7.53 -2.61 12.88
C GLY A 82 -7.69 -4.08 13.29
N ALA A 83 -7.79 -5.00 12.33
CA ALA A 83 -7.97 -6.43 12.59
C ALA A 83 -6.62 -7.16 12.76
N GLU A 84 -5.61 -6.78 11.97
CA GLU A 84 -4.32 -7.46 11.91
C GLU A 84 -3.12 -6.49 12.03
N PRO A 85 -3.07 -5.64 13.08
CA PRO A 85 -2.14 -4.50 13.15
C PRO A 85 -0.67 -4.90 13.01
N GLY A 86 -0.24 -5.93 13.74
CA GLY A 86 1.16 -6.39 13.68
C GLY A 86 1.53 -7.10 12.37
N GLY A 87 0.55 -7.62 11.64
CA GLY A 87 0.76 -8.19 10.31
C GLY A 87 0.90 -7.10 9.25
N VAL A 88 0.02 -6.10 9.32
CA VAL A 88 0.02 -4.92 8.46
C VAL A 88 1.31 -4.12 8.63
N ALA A 89 1.71 -3.79 9.87
CA ALA A 89 2.93 -3.05 10.14
C ALA A 89 4.17 -3.71 9.51
N LYS A 90 4.28 -5.05 9.58
CA LYS A 90 5.40 -5.78 8.95
C LYS A 90 5.43 -5.67 7.43
N LEU A 91 4.27 -5.61 6.79
CA LEU A 91 4.20 -5.46 5.33
C LEU A 91 4.52 -4.01 4.93
N LEU A 92 4.01 -3.03 5.67
CA LEU A 92 4.35 -1.63 5.46
C LEU A 92 5.85 -1.39 5.63
N GLU A 93 6.50 -1.98 6.64
CA GLU A 93 7.96 -1.91 6.82
C GLU A 93 8.72 -2.41 5.58
N LYS A 94 8.22 -3.45 4.90
CA LYS A 94 8.81 -3.95 3.64
C LYS A 94 8.53 -3.03 2.46
N MET A 95 7.39 -2.34 2.44
CA MET A 95 7.04 -1.38 1.40
C MET A 95 7.87 -0.10 1.50
N LEU A 96 8.22 0.33 2.72
CA LEU A 96 9.15 1.45 2.94
C LEU A 96 10.55 1.22 2.34
N GLN A 97 10.91 -0.03 2.04
CA GLN A 97 12.20 -0.41 1.47
C GLN A 97 12.18 -0.47 -0.07
N GLN A 98 11.08 -0.12 -0.73
CA GLN A 98 10.97 -0.18 -2.19
C GLN A 98 11.75 0.95 -2.88
N GLN A 99 12.15 0.71 -4.13
CA GLN A 99 12.90 1.68 -4.95
C GLN A 99 12.03 2.80 -5.53
N ASP A 100 10.77 2.50 -5.78
CA ASP A 100 9.82 3.46 -6.30
C ASP A 100 9.43 4.48 -5.23
N ALA A 101 9.40 5.76 -5.60
CA ALA A 101 9.19 6.85 -4.64
C ALA A 101 7.70 6.99 -4.28
N GLU A 102 6.80 6.83 -5.24
CA GLU A 102 5.35 6.89 -5.03
C GLU A 102 4.89 5.76 -4.12
N ALA A 103 5.36 4.53 -4.35
CA ALA A 103 5.04 3.40 -3.48
C ALA A 103 5.54 3.58 -2.04
N VAL A 104 6.71 4.23 -1.86
CA VAL A 104 7.24 4.53 -0.52
C VAL A 104 6.45 5.65 0.15
N GLU A 105 6.02 6.66 -0.60
CA GLU A 105 5.16 7.73 -0.10
C GLU A 105 3.82 7.19 0.39
N ALA A 106 3.11 6.40 -0.43
CA ALA A 106 1.85 5.76 -0.03
C ALA A 106 2.03 4.86 1.20
N ALA A 107 3.17 4.18 1.32
CA ALA A 107 3.51 3.41 2.52
C ALA A 107 3.74 4.30 3.75
N ILE A 108 4.36 5.47 3.61
CA ILE A 108 4.54 6.43 4.70
C ILE A 108 3.18 6.96 5.18
N GLU A 109 2.29 7.32 4.25
CA GLU A 109 0.94 7.77 4.56
C GLU A 109 0.18 6.70 5.35
N ALA A 110 0.14 5.47 4.83
CA ALA A 110 -0.50 4.35 5.51
C ALA A 110 0.13 4.07 6.89
N CYS A 111 1.44 4.25 7.07
CA CYS A 111 2.08 4.13 8.38
C CYS A 111 1.58 5.19 9.36
N ALA A 112 1.48 6.44 8.92
CA ALA A 112 1.01 7.56 9.74
C ALA A 112 -0.46 7.37 10.16
N GLU A 113 -1.31 6.95 9.22
CA GLU A 113 -2.74 6.72 9.49
C GLU A 113 -2.99 5.48 10.35
N LEU A 114 -2.21 4.41 10.16
CA LEU A 114 -2.30 3.21 11.01
C LEU A 114 -2.04 3.54 12.50
N GLY A 115 -1.19 4.53 12.77
CA GLY A 115 -0.90 4.95 14.14
C GLY A 115 -0.03 3.97 14.95
N ASP A 116 0.61 2.99 14.30
CA ASP A 116 1.44 2.00 14.98
C ASP A 116 2.86 2.53 15.22
N GLY A 117 3.15 2.88 16.47
CA GLY A 117 4.47 3.39 16.89
C GLY A 117 5.65 2.43 16.67
N SER A 118 5.41 1.15 16.37
CA SER A 118 6.48 0.21 16.01
C SER A 118 7.17 0.54 14.68
N LEU A 119 6.52 1.34 13.82
CA LEU A 119 7.03 1.76 12.51
C LEU A 119 7.99 2.95 12.57
N VAL A 120 8.12 3.60 13.73
CA VAL A 120 8.95 4.81 13.89
C VAL A 120 10.39 4.59 13.46
N ASP A 121 11.02 3.46 13.84
CA ASP A 121 12.42 3.22 13.49
C ASP A 121 12.61 2.98 11.97
N ALA A 122 11.61 2.37 11.32
CA ALA A 122 11.62 2.19 9.86
C ALA A 122 11.47 3.52 9.12
N LEU A 123 10.55 4.38 9.58
CA LEU A 123 10.38 5.74 9.04
C LEU A 123 11.62 6.60 9.24
N LYS A 124 12.26 6.53 10.42
CA LYS A 124 13.53 7.25 10.69
C LYS A 124 14.64 6.90 9.72
N ALA A 125 14.68 5.66 9.22
CA ALA A 125 15.67 5.25 8.24
C ALA A 125 15.55 6.02 6.91
N LEU A 126 14.37 6.59 6.63
CA LEU A 126 14.08 7.37 5.42
C LEU A 126 14.29 8.88 5.58
N GLU A 127 14.60 9.42 6.77
CA GLU A 127 14.73 10.89 7.00
C GLU A 127 15.73 11.59 6.05
N LYS A 128 16.70 10.84 5.52
CA LYS A 128 17.72 11.35 4.60
C LYS A 128 17.44 11.02 3.13
N ASP A 129 16.29 10.41 2.84
CA ASP A 129 15.89 10.07 1.49
C ASP A 129 15.57 11.34 0.70
N THR A 130 16.32 11.53 -0.39
CA THR A 130 16.23 12.71 -1.25
C THR A 130 15.34 12.48 -2.48
N ARG A 131 14.77 11.28 -2.66
CA ARG A 131 13.77 11.03 -3.71
C ARG A 131 12.60 11.97 -3.49
N ARG A 132 11.96 12.38 -4.59
CA ARG A 132 10.90 13.38 -4.59
C ARG A 132 9.64 12.81 -5.23
N VAL A 133 8.51 13.24 -4.70
CA VAL A 133 7.17 12.89 -5.14
C VAL A 133 6.36 14.17 -5.30
N GLU A 134 5.40 14.15 -6.21
CA GLU A 134 4.45 15.25 -6.42
C GLU A 134 3.17 14.91 -5.65
N LEU A 135 2.77 15.81 -4.76
CA LEU A 135 1.55 15.70 -3.97
C LEU A 135 0.58 16.77 -4.45
N GLU A 136 -0.65 16.39 -4.72
CA GLU A 136 -1.73 17.31 -5.06
C GLU A 136 -2.60 17.56 -3.83
N ASP A 137 -2.83 18.82 -3.48
CA ASP A 137 -3.73 19.19 -2.39
C ASP A 137 -5.21 19.25 -2.82
N ASP A 138 -6.11 19.47 -1.87
CA ASP A 138 -7.57 19.58 -2.12
C ASP A 138 -7.94 20.74 -3.09
N ALA A 139 -7.04 21.70 -3.32
CA ALA A 139 -7.23 22.81 -4.25
C ALA A 139 -6.67 22.52 -5.65
N GLY A 140 -6.04 21.36 -5.85
CA GLY A 140 -5.37 20.98 -7.08
C GLY A 140 -3.99 21.63 -7.25
N GLU A 141 -3.43 22.19 -6.17
CA GLU A 141 -2.06 22.70 -6.16
C GLU A 141 -1.09 21.54 -5.92
N THR A 142 -0.15 21.37 -6.85
CA THR A 142 0.87 20.33 -6.75
C THR A 142 2.12 20.86 -6.06
N GLU A 143 2.56 20.23 -4.98
CA GLU A 143 3.84 20.47 -4.35
C GLU A 143 4.76 19.26 -4.52
N THR A 144 6.02 19.50 -4.87
CA THR A 144 7.02 18.44 -4.84
C THR A 144 7.65 18.37 -3.46
N VAL A 145 7.59 17.22 -2.79
CA VAL A 145 8.16 16.99 -1.44
C VAL A 145 9.18 15.86 -1.48
N ALA A 146 10.19 15.89 -0.60
CA ALA A 146 11.13 14.76 -0.46
C ALA A 146 10.58 13.68 0.47
N ILE A 147 10.85 12.41 0.15
CA ILE A 147 10.47 11.26 0.98
C ILE A 147 10.95 11.41 2.43
N GLY A 148 12.16 11.92 2.65
CA GLY A 148 12.67 12.13 4.00
C GLY A 148 11.91 13.19 4.81
N GLN A 149 11.28 14.16 4.15
CA GLN A 149 10.41 15.13 4.82
C GLN A 149 9.12 14.45 5.28
N LEU A 150 8.46 13.71 4.38
CA LEU A 150 7.25 12.95 4.69
C LEU A 150 7.48 11.92 5.81
N ALA A 151 8.61 11.21 5.77
CA ALA A 151 8.97 10.27 6.82
C ALA A 151 9.16 10.94 8.19
N SER A 152 9.77 12.15 8.21
CA SER A 152 9.94 12.94 9.44
C SER A 152 8.61 13.41 10.02
N GLU A 153 7.67 13.80 9.16
CA GLU A 153 6.32 14.21 9.53
C GLU A 153 5.53 13.03 10.10
N ALA A 154 5.54 11.87 9.41
CA ALA A 154 4.92 10.63 9.90
C ALA A 154 5.49 10.19 11.26
N CYS A 155 6.82 10.26 11.46
CA CYS A 155 7.43 10.02 12.77
C CYS A 155 6.87 10.94 13.86
N SER A 156 6.71 12.23 13.56
CA SER A 156 6.19 13.21 14.52
C SER A 156 4.74 12.91 14.90
N ILE A 157 3.92 12.50 13.94
CA ILE A 157 2.54 12.05 14.15
C ILE A 157 2.51 10.85 15.10
N LEU A 158 3.30 9.80 14.83
CA LEU A 158 3.33 8.57 15.63
C LEU A 158 3.89 8.77 17.05
N GLN A 159 4.72 9.79 17.26
CA GLN A 159 5.31 10.10 18.56
C GLN A 159 4.47 11.08 19.40
N GLY A 160 3.34 11.54 18.87
CA GLY A 160 2.30 12.24 19.62
C GLY A 160 2.27 13.76 19.48
N GLY A 161 2.94 14.35 18.48
CA GLY A 161 2.86 15.79 18.17
C GLY A 161 3.45 16.74 19.21
#